data_AF-A0A0A1XNA2-F1
#
_entry.id   AF-A0A0A1XNA2-F1
#
_cell.length_a   1.000
_cell.length_b   1.000
_cell.length_c   1.000
_cell.angle_alpha   90.00
_cell.angle_beta   90.00
_cell.angle_gamma   90.00
#
_symmetry.space_group_name_H-M   'P 1'
#
loop_
_entity.id
_entity.type
_entity.pdbx_description
1 polymer ?
#
loop_
_entity_poly.entity_id
_entity_poly.type
_entity_poly.pdbx_seq_one_letter_code
_entity_poly.pdbx_strand_id
1 'polypeptide(L)'
;YILTKLATIFAYIKFTNLKCVNYDKSFLNFRECKLKALSRNTVAAFMHAQVFQLPLNNITINLDVYKRANGYRPFMYNITTDFCSFLKNKKRIPYAKFL
;
A
#
# COMPACT_ATOMS: atom_id res chain seq x y z
N TYR A 1 27.05 33.41 12.33
CA TYR A 1 25.89 32.74 11.68
C TYR A 1 26.41 31.72 10.68
N ILE A 2 26.74 30.51 11.12
CA ILE A 2 27.19 29.43 10.23
C ILE A 2 25.92 28.80 9.65
N LEU A 3 25.67 29.07 8.37
CA LEU A 3 24.62 28.42 7.59
C LEU A 3 25.04 26.98 7.31
N THR A 4 24.71 26.05 8.21
CA THR A 4 24.78 24.62 7.92
C THR A 4 23.71 24.30 6.87
N LYS A 5 24.12 24.10 5.62
CA LYS A 5 23.23 23.51 4.60
C LYS A 5 22.88 22.09 5.04
N LEU A 6 21.62 21.88 5.42
CA LEU A 6 21.06 20.55 5.63
C LEU A 6 21.15 19.76 4.32
N ALA A 7 21.93 18.69 4.33
CA ALA A 7 22.00 17.76 3.21
C ALA A 7 20.60 17.18 2.96
N THR A 8 20.03 17.47 1.78
CA THR A 8 18.73 16.94 1.39
C THR A 8 18.92 15.50 0.90
N ILE A 9 18.36 14.52 1.63
CA ILE A 9 18.40 13.11 1.23
C ILE A 9 17.19 12.85 0.32
N PHE A 10 17.44 12.38 -0.90
CA PHE A 10 16.40 11.91 -1.81
C PHE A 10 16.29 10.38 -1.70
N ALA A 11 15.13 9.89 -1.30
CA ALA A 11 14.81 8.47 -1.32
C ALA A 11 13.99 8.14 -2.59
N TYR A 12 14.41 7.13 -3.35
CA TYR A 12 13.68 6.64 -4.52
C TYR A 12 13.10 5.26 -4.22
N ILE A 13 11.80 5.10 -4.41
CA ILE A 13 11.06 3.84 -4.22
C ILE A 13 10.56 3.36 -5.59
N LYS A 14 10.90 2.13 -5.98
CA LYS A 14 10.43 1.49 -7.21
C LYS A 14 9.75 0.17 -6.90
N PHE A 15 8.48 0.06 -7.27
CA PHE A 15 7.74 -1.19 -7.19
C PHE A 15 8.10 -2.09 -8.38
N THR A 16 8.44 -3.35 -8.09
CA THR A 16 8.88 -4.33 -9.12
C THR A 16 7.95 -5.54 -9.20
N ASN A 17 7.13 -5.77 -8.18
CA ASN A 17 6.19 -6.88 -8.15
C ASN A 17 4.91 -6.45 -7.42
N LEU A 18 3.78 -6.96 -7.90
CA LEU A 18 2.48 -6.87 -7.22
C LEU A 18 1.81 -8.23 -7.33
N LYS A 19 1.41 -8.78 -6.19
CA LYS A 19 0.72 -10.06 -6.09
C LYS A 19 -0.52 -9.87 -5.21
N CYS A 20 -1.69 -10.11 -5.78
CA CYS A 20 -2.94 -10.18 -5.03
C CYS A 20 -3.26 -11.63 -4.70
N VAL A 21 -3.54 -11.90 -3.44
CA VAL A 21 -3.97 -13.22 -2.97
C VAL A 21 -5.39 -13.08 -2.46
N ASN A 22 -6.25 -13.99 -2.89
CA ASN A 22 -7.63 -14.03 -2.48
C ASN A 22 -7.84 -15.17 -1.48
N TYR A 23 -8.08 -14.81 -0.21
CA TYR A 23 -8.31 -15.76 0.87
C TYR A 23 -9.78 -16.16 1.00
N ASP A 24 -10.70 -15.26 0.66
CA ASP A 24 -12.14 -15.51 0.67
C ASP A 24 -12.75 -15.22 -0.71
N LYS A 25 -12.78 -16.27 -1.53
CA LYS A 25 -13.32 -16.20 -2.90
C LYS A 25 -14.82 -15.94 -2.95
N SER A 26 -15.55 -16.17 -1.86
CA SER A 26 -16.99 -15.92 -1.78
C SER A 26 -17.29 -14.45 -1.52
N PHE A 27 -16.33 -13.71 -0.96
CA PHE A 27 -16.46 -12.29 -0.62
C PHE A 27 -16.01 -11.37 -1.76
N LEU A 28 -14.81 -11.61 -2.30
CA LEU A 28 -14.19 -10.76 -3.32
C LEU A 28 -13.35 -11.61 -4.27
N ASN A 29 -13.15 -11.14 -5.51
CA ASN A 29 -12.19 -11.71 -6.43
C ASN A 29 -11.41 -10.63 -7.18
N PHE A 30 -10.09 -10.80 -7.33
CA PHE A 30 -9.24 -9.90 -8.11
C PHE A 30 -9.17 -10.39 -9.56
N ARG A 31 -9.85 -9.69 -10.48
CA ARG A 31 -9.80 -9.99 -11.93
C ARG A 31 -8.52 -9.51 -12.59
N GLU A 32 -7.99 -8.38 -12.11
CA GLU A 32 -6.73 -7.84 -12.57
C GLU A 32 -5.91 -7.39 -11.36
N CYS A 33 -4.62 -7.73 -11.35
CA CYS A 33 -3.68 -7.29 -10.34
C CYS A 33 -2.27 -7.37 -10.91
N LYS A 34 -1.75 -6.24 -11.40
CA LYS A 34 -0.42 -6.19 -12.02
C LYS A 34 0.21 -4.81 -11.93
N LEU A 35 1.53 -4.78 -12.07
CA LEU A 35 2.25 -3.56 -12.40
C LEU A 35 2.48 -3.50 -13.90
N LYS A 36 2.30 -2.32 -14.49
CA LYS A 36 2.63 -2.02 -15.89
C LYS A 36 3.67 -0.91 -15.92
N ALA A 37 4.81 -1.18 -16.56
CA ALA A 37 5.79 -0.13 -16.84
C ALA A 37 5.22 0.83 -17.88
N LEU A 38 5.17 2.11 -17.55
CA LEU A 38 4.78 3.18 -18.48
C LEU A 38 6.02 3.86 -19.07
N SER A 39 7.12 3.94 -18.29
CA SER A 39 8.42 4.47 -18.72
C SER A 39 9.56 3.87 -17.86
N ARG A 40 10.81 4.28 -18.08
CA ARG A 40 12.00 3.80 -17.33
C ARG A 40 11.84 3.89 -15.80
N ASN A 41 11.19 4.94 -15.33
CA ASN A 41 11.03 5.26 -13.90
C ASN A 41 9.58 5.38 -13.45
N THR A 42 8.61 5.16 -14.34
CA THR A 42 7.18 5.25 -14.04
C THR A 42 6.53 3.88 -14.21
N VAL A 43 5.98 3.36 -13.12
CA VAL A 43 5.17 2.14 -13.10
C VAL A 43 3.77 2.49 -12.61
N ALA A 44 2.76 1.89 -13.23
CA ALA A 44 1.37 2.02 -12.79
C ALA A 44 0.87 0.68 -12.25
N ALA A 45 0.14 0.72 -11.14
CA ALA A 45 -0.56 -0.42 -10.60
C ALA A 45 -1.96 -0.51 -11.19
N PHE A 46 -2.33 -1.67 -11.70
CA PHE A 46 -3.66 -1.99 -12.22
C PHE A 46 -4.28 -3.03 -11.30
N MET A 47 -5.41 -2.69 -10.68
CA MET A 47 -6.17 -3.57 -9.81
C MET A 47 -7.66 -3.49 -10.13
N HIS A 48 -8.27 -4.64 -10.39
CA HIS A 48 -9.71 -4.78 -10.58
C HIS A 48 -10.22 -5.81 -9.57
N ALA A 49 -10.91 -5.33 -8.54
CA ALA A 49 -11.56 -6.15 -7.54
C ALA A 49 -13.07 -6.21 -7.80
N GLN A 50 -13.61 -7.42 -7.84
CA GLN A 50 -15.05 -7.69 -7.90
C GLN A 50 -15.51 -8.15 -6.52
N VAL A 51 -16.43 -7.42 -5.91
CA VAL A 51 -17.04 -7.77 -4.62
C VAL A 51 -18.36 -8.49 -4.89
N PHE A 52 -18.61 -9.59 -4.19
CA PHE A 52 -19.85 -10.39 -4.36
C PHE A 52 -20.86 -10.19 -3.23
N GLN A 53 -20.40 -9.72 -2.06
CA GLN A 53 -21.24 -9.53 -0.88
C GLN A 53 -21.38 -8.04 -0.58
N LEU A 54 -22.63 -7.57 -0.54
CA LEU A 54 -23.01 -6.20 -0.20
C LEU A 54 -24.09 -6.24 0.88
N PRO A 55 -24.16 -5.23 1.77
CA PRO A 55 -23.33 -4.03 1.83
C PRO A 55 -21.98 -4.24 2.55
N LEU A 56 -20.97 -3.45 2.16
CA LEU A 56 -19.64 -3.45 2.76
C LEU A 56 -19.57 -2.51 3.99
N ASN A 57 -20.14 -2.96 5.12
CA ASN A 57 -20.27 -2.09 6.29
C ASN A 57 -19.06 -2.12 7.24
N ASN A 58 -18.28 -3.20 7.23
CA ASN A 58 -17.12 -3.36 8.10
C ASN A 58 -15.97 -3.98 7.29
N ILE A 59 -14.99 -3.16 6.93
CA ILE A 59 -13.80 -3.61 6.21
C ILE A 59 -12.60 -3.22 7.05
N THR A 60 -11.93 -4.22 7.63
CA THR A 60 -10.66 -4.01 8.32
C THR A 60 -9.52 -4.22 7.34
N ILE A 61 -8.60 -3.26 7.28
CA ILE A 61 -7.37 -3.34 6.50
C ILE A 61 -6.20 -3.37 7.46
N ASN A 62 -5.31 -4.35 7.28
CA ASN A 62 -4.01 -4.38 7.90
C ASN A 62 -2.93 -4.10 6.85
N LEU A 63 -2.02 -3.18 7.15
CA LEU A 63 -0.87 -2.86 6.33
C LEU A 63 0.42 -3.18 7.09
N ASP A 64 1.20 -4.08 6.49
CA ASP A 64 2.51 -4.46 7.00
C ASP A 64 3.59 -4.22 5.95
N VAL A 65 4.68 -3.60 6.38
CA VAL A 65 5.87 -3.41 5.54
C VAL A 65 6.99 -4.31 6.07
N TYR A 66 7.63 -5.04 5.16
CA TYR A 66 8.75 -5.91 5.47
C TYR A 66 9.99 -5.50 4.70
N LYS A 67 11.14 -5.53 5.36
CA LYS A 67 12.46 -5.32 4.74
C LYS A 67 13.18 -6.65 4.63
N ARG A 68 13.74 -6.91 3.44
CA ARG A 68 14.61 -8.06 3.22
C ARG A 68 16.00 -7.79 3.81
N ALA A 69 16.43 -8.66 4.70
CA ALA A 69 17.77 -8.76 5.24
C ALA A 69 18.13 -10.26 5.34
N ASN A 70 18.51 -10.76 6.52
CA ASN A 70 18.57 -12.20 6.82
C ASN A 70 17.14 -12.75 7.01
N GLY A 71 16.37 -12.79 5.91
CA GLY A 71 14.93 -13.05 5.89
C GLY A 71 14.09 -11.76 5.74
N TYR A 72 12.77 -11.92 5.67
CA TYR A 72 11.83 -10.80 5.71
C TYR A 72 11.57 -10.42 7.17
N ARG A 73 11.94 -9.20 7.56
CA ARG A 73 11.70 -8.68 8.91
C ARG A 73 10.68 -7.55 8.84
N PRO A 74 9.71 -7.47 9.77
CA PRO A 74 8.84 -6.31 9.88
C PRO A 74 9.66 -5.02 9.93
N PHE A 75 9.23 -4.02 9.20
CA PHE A 75 9.95 -2.76 9.04
C PHE A 75 8.97 -1.60 8.97
N MET A 76 9.24 -0.55 9.74
CA MET A 76 8.42 0.66 9.89
C MET A 76 7.01 0.45 10.47
N TYR A 77 6.10 -0.23 9.77
CA TYR A 77 4.66 -0.13 10.05
C TYR A 77 3.96 -1.49 10.10
N ASN A 78 3.13 -1.64 11.14
CA ASN A 78 2.08 -2.65 11.31
C ASN A 78 0.84 -1.86 11.78
N ILE A 79 -0.07 -1.55 10.86
CA ILE A 79 -1.21 -0.67 11.12
C ILE A 79 -2.48 -1.38 10.68
N THR A 80 -3.41 -1.57 11.61
CA THR A 80 -4.76 -2.05 11.34
C THR A 80 -5.76 -0.92 11.49
N THR A 81 -6.68 -0.77 10.53
CA THR A 81 -7.69 0.29 10.54
C THR A 81 -8.98 -0.14 9.85
N ASP A 82 -10.09 0.52 10.19
CA ASP A 82 -11.33 0.42 9.43
C ASP A 82 -11.23 1.25 8.14
N PHE A 83 -11.47 0.61 7.00
CA PHE A 83 -11.36 1.20 5.67
C PHE A 83 -12.35 2.35 5.47
N CYS A 84 -13.58 2.20 5.97
CA CYS A 84 -14.61 3.24 5.85
C CYS A 84 -14.17 4.51 6.59
N SER A 85 -13.60 4.35 7.77
CA SER A 85 -13.04 5.43 8.58
C SER A 85 -11.79 6.05 7.96
N PHE A 86 -10.92 5.22 7.35
CA PHE A 86 -9.77 5.69 6.57
C PHE A 86 -10.20 6.57 5.38
N LEU A 87 -11.21 6.14 4.62
CA LEU A 87 -11.74 6.92 3.49
C LEU A 87 -12.34 8.26 3.95
N LYS A 88 -13.05 8.28 5.08
CA LYS A 88 -13.60 9.51 5.67
C LYS A 88 -12.52 10.48 6.14
N ASN A 89 -11.43 9.98 6.74
CA ASN A 89 -10.36 10.84 7.25
C ASN A 89 -8.96 10.22 7.11
N LYS A 90 -8.42 10.31 5.90
CA LYS A 90 -7.07 9.80 5.56
C LYS A 90 -5.96 10.40 6.42
N LYS A 91 -6.13 11.63 6.94
CA LYS A 91 -5.10 12.32 7.73
C LYS A 91 -4.85 11.68 9.10
N ARG A 92 -5.79 10.88 9.62
CA ARG A 92 -5.66 10.20 10.91
C ARG A 92 -4.66 9.06 10.90
N ILE A 93 -4.36 8.51 9.73
CA ILE A 93 -3.37 7.45 9.58
C ILE A 93 -2.05 8.11 9.15
N PRO A 94 -1.01 8.06 10.01
CA PRO A 94 0.31 8.55 9.64
C PRO A 94 0.75 7.94 8.31
N TYR A 95 1.31 8.75 7.43
CA TYR A 95 1.86 8.31 6.14
C TYR A 95 0.84 7.76 5.12
N ALA A 96 -0.47 7.88 5.39
CA ALA A 96 -1.54 7.57 4.43
C ALA A 96 -1.39 8.26 3.07
N LYS A 97 -0.67 9.39 3.00
CA LYS A 97 -0.39 10.10 1.75
C LYS A 97 0.58 9.37 0.82
N PHE A 98 1.33 8.38 1.33
CA PHE A 98 2.23 7.55 0.53
C PHE A 98 1.50 6.35 -0.10
N LEU A 99 0.25 6.07 0.32
CA LEU A 99 -0.65 5.07 -0.24
C LEU A 99 -1.67 5.74 -1.17
#